data_AF-A0A1H6VUX6-F1
#
_entry.id   AF-A0A1H6VUX6-F1
#
_cell.length_a   1.000
_cell.length_b   1.000
_cell.length_c   1.000
_cell.angle_alpha   90.00
_cell.angle_beta   90.00
_cell.angle_gamma   90.00
#
_symmetry.space_group_name_H-M   'P 1'
#
loop_
_entity.id
_entity.type
_entity.pdbx_description
1 polymer ?
#
loop_
_entity_poly.entity_id
_entity_poly.type
_entity_poly.pdbx_seq_one_letter_code
_entity_poly.pdbx_strand_id
1 'polypeptide(L)'
;MARLGDPPNYSTPRTLGLSAVCLLAALAHFTLGAFDYDRVDRYLGLGGMLLGGLLLVYGVLSVIRYAEAHDAMTDPLPRAPMYDTPHQRMTLLVGVGLNVLGLLVCLAWAVAGTLPLWHLAAGALNLWGAGLAWSARPRQGES
;
A
#
# COMPACT_ATOMS: atom_id res chain seq x y z
N MET A 1 6.46 17.44 -21.23
CA MET A 1 7.62 17.84 -20.41
C MET A 1 7.11 18.43 -19.11
N ALA A 2 7.34 17.73 -18.00
CA ALA A 2 7.06 18.26 -16.66
C ALA A 2 8.04 19.40 -16.32
N ARG A 3 7.58 20.45 -15.65
CA ARG A 3 8.42 21.58 -15.22
C ARG A 3 9.10 21.25 -13.90
N LEU A 4 10.23 21.93 -13.63
CA LEU A 4 10.86 21.89 -12.31
C LEU A 4 9.85 22.38 -11.25
N GLY A 5 9.61 21.55 -10.23
CA GLY A 5 8.69 21.87 -9.13
C GLY A 5 7.23 21.42 -9.32
N ASP A 6 6.84 20.83 -10.47
CA ASP A 6 5.50 20.25 -10.56
C ASP A 6 5.35 19.06 -9.54
N PRO A 7 4.14 18.77 -9.01
CA PRO A 7 3.89 17.68 -8.06
C PRO A 7 4.07 16.26 -8.65
N PRO A 8 4.97 15.41 -8.11
CA PRO A 8 5.08 14.02 -8.58
C PRO A 8 3.82 13.20 -8.28
N ASN A 9 3.57 12.12 -9.01
CA ASN A 9 2.38 11.26 -8.79
C ASN A 9 2.27 10.70 -7.36
N TYR A 10 3.36 10.66 -6.60
CA TYR A 10 3.40 10.23 -5.20
C TYR A 10 3.17 11.36 -4.17
N SER A 11 2.95 12.62 -4.58
CA SER A 11 2.60 13.74 -3.70
C SER A 11 1.10 14.03 -3.66
N THR A 12 0.27 13.09 -4.10
CA THR A 12 -1.18 13.29 -4.16
C THR A 12 -1.86 12.86 -2.85
N PRO A 13 -3.01 13.46 -2.49
CA PRO A 13 -3.83 12.98 -1.36
C PRO A 13 -4.23 11.50 -1.50
N ARG A 14 -4.27 10.98 -2.73
CA ARG A 14 -4.53 9.55 -2.99
C ARG A 14 -3.37 8.67 -2.53
N THR A 15 -2.13 9.11 -2.69
CA THR A 15 -0.94 8.39 -2.19
C THR A 15 -0.95 8.33 -0.66
N LEU A 16 -1.31 9.44 -0.01
CA LEU A 16 -1.47 9.48 1.45
C LEU A 16 -2.64 8.58 1.92
N GLY A 17 -3.74 8.56 1.18
CA GLY A 17 -4.84 7.63 1.42
C GLY A 17 -4.42 6.17 1.28
N LEU A 18 -3.69 5.84 0.20
CA LEU A 18 -3.15 4.49 -0.02
C LEU A 18 -2.23 4.08 1.11
N SER A 19 -1.33 4.96 1.56
CA SER A 19 -0.43 4.65 2.67
C SER A 19 -1.20 4.39 3.96
N ALA A 20 -2.19 5.22 4.27
CA ALA A 20 -3.02 5.02 5.46
C ALA A 20 -3.78 3.67 5.41
N VAL A 21 -4.35 3.33 4.26
CA VAL A 21 -5.04 2.04 4.07
C VAL A 21 -4.06 0.86 4.21
N CYS A 22 -2.84 0.97 3.67
CA CYS A 22 -1.83 -0.08 3.83
C CYS A 22 -1.40 -0.26 5.29
N LEU A 23 -1.25 0.83 6.06
CA LEU A 23 -0.96 0.77 7.49
C LEU A 23 -2.09 0.12 8.29
N LEU A 24 -3.34 0.47 7.98
CA LEU A 24 -4.52 -0.16 8.60
C LEU A 24 -4.64 -1.64 8.24
N ALA A 25 -4.40 -2.00 6.97
CA ALA A 25 -4.38 -3.38 6.52
C ALA A 25 -3.28 -4.18 7.22
N ALA A 26 -2.07 -3.62 7.36
CA ALA A 26 -0.98 -4.24 8.10
C ALA A 26 -1.37 -4.50 9.57
N LEU A 27 -1.94 -3.51 10.25
CA LEU A 27 -2.42 -3.66 11.62
C LEU A 27 -3.51 -4.75 11.72
N ALA A 28 -4.44 -4.80 10.77
CA ALA A 28 -5.47 -5.82 10.72
C ALA A 28 -4.86 -7.22 10.54
N HIS A 29 -3.90 -7.40 9.62
CA HIS A 29 -3.19 -8.66 9.40
C HIS A 29 -2.45 -9.13 10.66
N PHE A 30 -1.75 -8.22 11.36
CA PHE A 30 -1.08 -8.57 12.62
C PHE A 30 -2.05 -8.91 13.73
N THR A 31 -3.11 -8.13 13.88
CA THR A 31 -4.09 -8.29 14.97
C THR A 31 -4.87 -9.59 14.80
N LEU A 32 -5.45 -9.81 13.61
CA LEU A 32 -6.20 -11.02 13.30
C LEU A 32 -5.28 -12.25 13.24
N GLY A 33 -4.09 -12.08 12.67
CA GLY A 33 -3.06 -13.11 12.69
C GLY A 33 -2.73 -13.54 14.11
N ALA A 34 -2.56 -12.62 15.06
CA ALA A 34 -2.29 -12.95 16.46
C ALA A 34 -3.47 -13.66 17.16
N PHE A 35 -4.71 -13.26 16.88
CA PHE A 35 -5.88 -13.87 17.52
C PHE A 35 -6.23 -15.26 17.01
N ASP A 36 -5.89 -15.56 15.76
CA ASP A 36 -6.41 -16.73 15.05
C ASP A 36 -5.27 -17.67 14.60
N TYR A 37 -4.01 -17.37 14.98
CA TYR A 37 -2.79 -18.11 14.62
C TYR A 37 -2.86 -19.61 14.95
N ASP A 38 -3.29 -19.95 16.17
CA ASP A 38 -3.27 -21.34 16.68
C ASP A 38 -4.29 -22.25 16.00
N ARG A 39 -5.14 -21.68 15.15
CA ARG A 39 -6.29 -22.35 14.52
C ARG A 39 -6.07 -22.62 13.04
N VAL A 40 -5.03 -22.05 12.44
CA VAL A 40 -4.71 -22.19 11.01
C VAL A 40 -3.39 -22.92 10.81
N ASP A 41 -3.14 -23.34 9.57
CA ASP A 41 -1.85 -23.87 9.18
C ASP A 41 -0.72 -22.86 9.46
N ARG A 42 0.40 -23.36 9.97
CA ARG A 42 1.56 -22.55 10.37
C ARG A 42 2.09 -21.69 9.23
N TYR A 43 2.10 -22.20 8.00
CA TYR A 43 2.61 -21.48 6.84
C TYR A 43 1.63 -20.40 6.38
N LEU A 44 0.32 -20.64 6.50
CA LEU A 44 -0.69 -19.61 6.28
C LEU A 44 -0.57 -18.48 7.31
N GLY A 45 -0.34 -18.84 8.58
CA GLY A 45 -0.04 -17.90 9.66
C GLY A 45 1.18 -17.02 9.37
N LEU A 46 2.31 -17.65 9.06
CA LEU A 46 3.57 -16.96 8.73
C LEU A 46 3.42 -16.08 7.49
N GLY A 47 2.74 -16.57 6.46
CA GLY A 47 2.47 -15.82 5.23
C GLY A 47 1.66 -14.55 5.49
N GLY A 48 0.63 -14.63 6.34
CA GLY A 48 -0.16 -13.47 6.76
C GLY A 48 0.66 -12.44 7.52
N MET A 49 1.51 -12.87 8.46
CA MET A 49 2.40 -11.97 9.21
C MET A 49 3.44 -11.29 8.31
N LEU A 50 4.07 -12.05 7.40
CA LEU A 50 5.01 -11.51 6.43
C LEU A 50 4.34 -10.44 5.55
N LEU A 51 3.13 -10.73 5.07
CA LEU A 51 2.37 -9.80 4.23
C LEU A 51 1.96 -8.54 4.99
N GLY A 52 1.57 -8.66 6.26
CA GLY A 52 1.36 -7.52 7.16
C GLY A 52 2.62 -6.66 7.28
N GLY A 53 3.79 -7.28 7.43
CA GLY A 53 5.08 -6.59 7.45
C GLY A 53 5.40 -5.84 6.15
N LEU A 54 5.16 -6.47 5.00
CA LEU A 54 5.37 -5.83 3.70
C LEU A 54 4.41 -4.65 3.48
N LEU A 55 3.14 -4.77 3.86
CA LEU A 55 2.16 -3.68 3.81
C LEU A 55 2.55 -2.52 4.75
N LEU A 56 3.06 -2.82 5.94
CA LEU A 56 3.59 -1.82 6.87
C LEU A 56 4.75 -1.04 6.25
N VAL A 57 5.76 -1.76 5.75
CA VAL A 57 6.94 -1.14 5.10
C VAL A 57 6.51 -0.29 3.91
N TYR A 58 5.65 -0.82 3.05
CA TYR A 58 5.13 -0.07 1.89
C TYR A 58 4.37 1.19 2.32
N GLY A 59 3.52 1.10 3.33
CA GLY A 59 2.77 2.23 3.88
C GLY A 59 3.69 3.31 4.44
N VAL A 60 4.65 2.94 5.29
CA VAL A 60 5.62 3.88 5.90
C VAL A 60 6.47 4.56 4.81
N LEU A 61 7.02 3.79 3.88
CA LEU A 61 7.81 4.37 2.78
C LEU A 61 6.96 5.32 1.92
N SER A 62 5.70 5.00 1.69
CA SER A 62 4.79 5.88 0.93
C SER A 62 4.52 7.20 1.67
N VAL A 63 4.38 7.20 3.00
CA VAL A 63 4.26 8.42 3.80
C VAL A 63 5.53 9.26 3.71
N ILE A 64 6.70 8.64 3.88
CA ILE A 64 7.99 9.35 3.79
C ILE A 64 8.13 10.03 2.43
N ARG A 65 7.84 9.32 1.34
CA ARG A 65 7.90 9.89 -0.01
C ARG A 65 6.91 11.02 -0.24
N TYR A 66 5.71 10.91 0.35
CA TYR A 66 4.74 11.99 0.29
C TYR A 66 5.28 13.25 0.99
N ALA A 67 5.88 13.10 2.17
CA ALA A 67 6.48 14.21 2.92
C ALA A 67 7.67 14.83 2.15
N GLU A 68 8.60 14.01 1.65
CA GLU A 68 9.72 14.47 0.81
C GLU A 68 9.24 15.25 -0.41
N ALA A 69 8.17 14.78 -1.05
CA ALA A 69 7.61 15.47 -2.19
C ALA A 69 6.91 16.78 -1.81
N HIS A 70 6.24 16.81 -0.67
CA HIS A 70 5.63 18.04 -0.16
C HIS A 70 6.68 19.10 0.15
N ASP A 71 7.75 18.72 0.85
CA ASP A 71 8.88 19.61 1.16
C ASP A 71 9.51 20.15 -0.12
N ALA A 72 9.80 19.28 -1.09
CA ALA A 72 10.40 19.68 -2.37
C ALA A 72 9.51 20.61 -3.21
N MET A 73 8.18 20.49 -3.14
CA MET A 73 7.25 21.41 -3.82
C MET A 73 7.20 22.80 -3.17
N THR A 74 7.60 22.91 -1.90
CA THR A 74 7.66 24.18 -1.17
C THR A 74 9.05 24.80 -1.14
N ASP A 75 10.05 24.14 -1.75
CA ASP A 75 11.41 24.65 -1.87
C ASP A 75 11.43 25.86 -2.83
N PRO A 76 11.88 27.05 -2.37
CA PRO A 76 12.00 28.23 -3.22
C PRO A 76 13.08 28.09 -4.32
N LEU A 77 13.95 27.08 -4.24
CA LEU A 77 15.03 26.82 -5.19
C LEU A 77 15.10 25.32 -5.58
N PRO A 78 14.14 24.80 -6.37
CA PRO A 78 14.07 23.38 -6.71
C PRO A 78 15.30 22.90 -7.49
N ARG A 79 16.02 21.90 -6.94
CA ARG A 79 17.32 21.44 -7.47
C ARG A 79 17.26 20.16 -8.30
N ALA A 80 16.14 19.43 -8.28
CA ALA A 80 16.00 18.17 -8.98
C ALA A 80 14.60 18.01 -9.60
N PRO A 81 14.50 17.46 -10.83
CA PRO A 81 13.22 17.05 -11.38
C PRO A 81 12.67 15.83 -10.62
N MET A 82 11.45 15.92 -10.08
CA MET A 82 10.79 14.82 -9.34
C MET A 82 10.04 13.82 -10.23
N TYR A 83 10.20 13.90 -11.55
CA TYR A 83 9.39 13.15 -12.52
C TYR A 83 10.10 11.97 -13.15
N ASP A 84 9.27 11.04 -13.64
CA ASP A 84 9.62 10.06 -14.66
C ASP A 84 10.73 9.07 -14.31
N THR A 85 10.80 8.73 -13.03
CA THR A 85 11.75 7.75 -12.51
C THR A 85 11.14 6.34 -12.58
N PRO A 86 11.92 5.30 -12.97
CA PRO A 86 11.46 3.90 -13.10
C PRO A 86 10.67 3.36 -11.90
N HIS A 87 10.94 3.95 -10.73
CA HIS A 87 10.29 3.64 -9.47
C HIS A 87 8.77 3.92 -9.43
N GLN A 88 8.21 4.73 -10.33
CA GLN A 88 6.79 5.13 -10.26
C GLN A 88 5.91 3.95 -10.62
N ARG A 89 6.28 3.28 -11.72
CA ARG A 89 5.64 2.02 -12.15
C ARG A 89 5.83 0.93 -11.11
N MET A 90 7.01 0.85 -10.49
CA MET A 90 7.28 -0.14 -9.45
C MET A 90 6.41 0.08 -8.21
N THR A 91 6.25 1.32 -7.76
CA THR A 91 5.37 1.68 -6.64
C THR A 91 3.92 1.26 -6.91
N LEU A 92 3.42 1.51 -8.13
CA LEU A 92 2.10 1.05 -8.56
C LEU A 92 1.97 -0.48 -8.49
N LEU A 93 2.89 -1.20 -9.12
CA LEU A 93 2.85 -2.66 -9.20
C LEU A 93 2.94 -3.32 -7.82
N VAL A 94 3.83 -2.81 -6.96
CA VAL A 94 3.98 -3.29 -5.58
C VAL A 94 2.72 -2.97 -4.77
N GLY A 95 2.20 -1.75 -4.86
CA GLY A 95 0.99 -1.34 -4.15
C GLY A 95 -0.23 -2.19 -4.51
N VAL A 96 -0.47 -2.42 -5.81
CA VAL A 96 -1.55 -3.30 -6.28
C VAL A 96 -1.28 -4.75 -5.86
N GLY A 97 -0.06 -5.25 -6.09
CA GLY A 97 0.31 -6.62 -5.80
C GLY A 97 0.14 -6.99 -4.32
N LEU A 98 0.66 -6.17 -3.41
CA LEU A 98 0.55 -6.40 -1.97
C LEU A 98 -0.91 -6.41 -1.50
N ASN A 99 -1.73 -5.48 -1.99
CA ASN A 99 -3.13 -5.40 -1.60
C ASN A 99 -3.95 -6.55 -2.21
N VAL A 100 -3.69 -6.96 -3.45
CA VAL A 100 -4.36 -8.14 -4.04
C VAL A 100 -3.97 -9.41 -3.29
N LEU A 101 -2.69 -9.61 -2.98
CA LEU A 101 -2.24 -10.72 -2.15
C LEU A 101 -2.87 -10.67 -0.75
N GLY A 102 -2.99 -9.47 -0.16
CA GLY A 102 -3.62 -9.25 1.14
C GLY A 102 -5.07 -9.68 1.16
N LEU A 103 -5.82 -9.32 0.11
CA LEU A 103 -7.19 -9.78 -0.10
C LEU A 103 -7.25 -11.31 -0.19
N LEU A 104 -6.38 -11.95 -0.96
CA LEU A 104 -6.38 -13.42 -1.11
C LEU A 104 -6.10 -14.13 0.21
N VAL A 105 -5.13 -13.62 0.99
CA VAL A 105 -4.85 -14.14 2.34
C VAL A 105 -6.08 -13.98 3.23
N CYS A 106 -6.71 -12.80 3.25
CA CYS A 106 -7.93 -12.58 4.02
C CYS A 106 -9.07 -13.55 3.62
N LEU A 107 -9.23 -13.84 2.33
CA LEU A 107 -10.24 -14.80 1.86
C LEU A 107 -9.91 -16.23 2.31
N ALA A 108 -8.64 -16.64 2.24
CA ALA A 108 -8.21 -17.95 2.72
C ALA A 108 -8.47 -18.09 4.23
N TRP A 109 -8.14 -17.06 5.01
CA TRP A 109 -8.41 -17.01 6.44
C TRP A 109 -9.90 -16.92 6.78
N ALA A 110 -10.72 -16.25 5.95
CA ALA A 110 -12.16 -16.23 6.16
C ALA A 110 -12.80 -17.62 6.00
N VAL A 111 -12.17 -18.52 5.25
CA VAL A 111 -12.62 -19.91 5.09
C VAL A 111 -12.05 -20.81 6.19
N ALA A 112 -10.79 -20.61 6.59
CA ALA A 112 -10.09 -21.51 7.51
C ALA A 112 -10.15 -21.09 8.99
N GLY A 113 -10.31 -19.80 9.26
CA GLY A 113 -10.21 -19.19 10.59
C GLY A 113 -11.53 -19.14 11.36
N THR A 114 -11.46 -18.62 12.59
CA THR A 114 -12.62 -18.53 13.50
C THR A 114 -13.32 -17.19 13.45
N LEU A 115 -12.70 -16.18 12.83
CA LEU A 115 -13.20 -14.81 12.75
C LEU A 115 -13.49 -14.38 11.31
N PRO A 116 -14.37 -15.09 10.57
CA PRO A 116 -14.53 -14.92 9.12
C PRO A 116 -14.95 -13.50 8.74
N LEU A 117 -15.89 -12.89 9.48
CA LEU A 117 -16.35 -11.53 9.21
C LEU A 117 -15.24 -10.48 9.36
N TRP A 118 -14.33 -10.67 10.32
CA TRP A 118 -13.21 -9.77 10.53
C TRP A 118 -12.15 -9.91 9.45
N HIS A 119 -11.88 -11.15 9.01
CA HIS A 119 -11.02 -11.40 7.86
C HIS A 119 -11.62 -10.81 6.57
N LEU A 120 -12.93 -10.90 6.36
CA LEU A 120 -13.60 -10.25 5.22
C LEU A 120 -13.51 -8.72 5.30
N ALA A 121 -13.65 -8.13 6.49
CA ALA A 121 -13.47 -6.68 6.67
C ALA A 121 -12.03 -6.25 6.36
N ALA A 122 -11.02 -7.01 6.81
CA ALA A 122 -9.63 -6.79 6.44
C ALA A 122 -9.40 -6.98 4.93
N GLY A 123 -10.06 -7.95 4.31
CA GLY A 123 -10.07 -8.15 2.86
C GLY A 123 -10.63 -6.93 2.12
N ALA A 124 -11.71 -6.33 2.61
CA ALA A 124 -12.28 -5.11 2.05
C ALA A 124 -11.30 -3.92 2.11
N LEU A 125 -10.53 -3.78 3.20
CA LEU A 125 -9.46 -2.77 3.28
C LEU A 125 -8.40 -2.98 2.19
N ASN A 126 -7.96 -4.23 2.00
CA ASN A 126 -7.00 -4.57 0.96
C ASN A 126 -7.57 -4.31 -0.44
N LEU A 127 -8.82 -4.67 -0.70
CA LEU A 127 -9.49 -4.37 -1.97
C LEU A 127 -9.54 -2.86 -2.25
N TRP A 128 -9.86 -2.06 -1.22
CA TRP A 128 -9.85 -0.61 -1.33
C TRP A 128 -8.44 -0.07 -1.60
N GLY A 129 -7.41 -0.59 -0.93
CA GLY A 129 -6.02 -0.25 -1.18
C GLY A 129 -5.58 -0.56 -2.61
N ALA A 130 -5.97 -1.71 -3.16
CA ALA A 130 -5.71 -2.05 -4.56
C ALA A 130 -6.39 -1.06 -5.51
N GLY A 131 -7.64 -0.67 -5.23
CA GLY A 131 -8.37 0.34 -5.98
C GLY A 131 -7.69 1.72 -5.94
N LEU A 132 -7.23 2.15 -4.76
CA LEU A 132 -6.48 3.39 -4.59
C LEU A 132 -5.17 3.37 -5.40
N ALA A 133 -4.38 2.29 -5.28
CA ALA A 133 -3.15 2.11 -6.03
C ALA A 133 -3.41 2.16 -7.54
N TRP A 134 -4.40 1.43 -8.04
CA TRP A 134 -4.76 1.41 -9.45
C TRP A 134 -5.23 2.78 -9.99
N SER A 135 -5.93 3.55 -9.15
CA SER A 135 -6.38 4.90 -9.49
C SER A 135 -5.22 5.91 -9.55
N ALA A 136 -4.10 5.61 -8.89
CA ALA A 136 -2.88 6.42 -8.86
C ALA A 136 -1.89 6.07 -9.99
N ARG A 137 -2.32 5.29 -11.00
CA ARG A 137 -1.47 4.94 -12.14
C ARG A 137 -1.03 6.19 -12.92
N PRO A 138 0.22 6.23 -13.44
CA PRO A 138 0.66 7.30 -14.34
C PRO A 138 -0.23 7.39 -15.58
N ARG A 139 -0.55 8.60 -16.04
CA ARG A 139 -1.34 8.81 -17.26
C ARG A 139 -0.43 8.72 -18.50
N GLN A 140 -0.92 8.08 -19.57
CA GLN A 140 -0.15 7.96 -20.82
C GLN A 140 0.14 9.36 -21.40
N GLY A 141 1.42 9.64 -21.67
CA GLY A 141 1.91 10.95 -22.17
C GLY A 141 2.91 11.67 -21.25
N GLU A 142 3.21 11.09 -20.08
CA GLU A 142 4.21 11.61 -19.12
C GLU A 142 5.59 10.92 -19.21
N SER A 143 5.86 10.14 -20.27
CA SER A 143 7.12 9.43 -20.55
C SER A 143 7.97 10.08 -21.63
#